data_AF-A0A382X4U8-F1
#
_entry.id   AF-A0A382X4U8-F1
#
_cell.length_a   1.000
_cell.length_b   1.000
_cell.length_c   1.000
_cell.angle_alpha   90.00
_cell.angle_beta   90.00
_cell.angle_gamma   90.00
#
_symmetry.space_group_name_H-M   'P 1'
#
loop_
_entity.id
_entity.type
_entity.pdbx_description
1 polymer ?
#
loop_
_entity_poly.entity_id
_entity_poly.type
_entity_poly.pdbx_seq_one_letter_code
_entity_poly.pdbx_strand_id
1 'polypeptide(L)'
;MTVQDIIKAMDDNLNAKSRVLTSKMIVHGRRTSRTIESRNWVVGIDQAFTEYLSPPREAGTKMLKLFDKLWTYSPQTDRVIQISGHMLRQSVMGSDMSYNDMMEDRPLEEL
;
A
#
# COMPACT_ATOMS: atom_id res chain seq x y z
N MET A 1 -14.55 13.08 28.82
CA MET A 1 -13.70 12.36 27.85
C MET A 1 -13.97 10.89 28.01
N THR A 2 -14.64 10.34 27.01
CA THR A 2 -14.87 8.90 26.84
C THR A 2 -13.72 8.29 26.03
N VAL A 3 -13.65 6.96 25.97
CA VAL A 3 -12.68 6.24 25.13
C VAL A 3 -12.86 6.64 23.66
N GLN A 4 -14.11 6.79 23.21
CA GLN A 4 -14.48 7.22 21.86
C GLN A 4 -13.94 8.62 21.54
N ASP A 5 -14.00 9.55 22.50
CA ASP A 5 -13.46 10.90 22.29
C ASP A 5 -11.93 10.88 22.08
N ILE A 6 -11.23 9.95 22.75
CA ILE A 6 -9.77 9.81 22.63
C ILE A 6 -9.40 9.20 21.27
N ILE A 7 -10.12 8.16 20.83
CA ILE A 7 -9.86 7.53 19.53
C ILE A 7 -10.14 8.53 18.41
N LYS A 8 -11.26 9.27 18.47
CA LYS A 8 -11.59 10.29 17.49
C LYS A 8 -10.55 11.42 17.40
N ALA A 9 -10.12 11.94 18.55
CA ALA A 9 -9.09 12.97 18.59
C ALA A 9 -7.73 12.47 18.05
N MET A 10 -7.47 11.16 18.20
CA MET A 10 -6.27 10.53 17.67
C MET A 10 -6.37 10.31 16.15
N ASP A 11 -7.52 9.87 15.64
CA ASP A 11 -7.78 9.74 14.19
C ASP A 11 -7.73 11.10 13.47
N ASP A 12 -8.29 12.15 14.07
CA ASP A 12 -8.21 13.53 13.55
C ASP A 12 -6.76 14.03 13.49
N ASN A 13 -5.90 13.58 14.42
CA ASN A 13 -4.49 13.97 14.50
C ASN A 13 -3.57 13.11 13.59
N LEU A 14 -3.92 11.84 13.36
CA LEU A 14 -3.14 10.90 12.54
C LEU A 14 -3.36 11.11 11.03
N ASN A 15 -4.54 11.59 10.64
CA ASN A 15 -4.93 11.79 9.25
C ASN A 15 -4.47 13.16 8.72
N ALA A 16 -3.19 13.27 8.35
CA ALA A 16 -2.77 14.38 7.49
C ALA A 16 -3.52 14.29 6.14
N LYS A 17 -4.12 15.40 5.69
CA LYS A 17 -4.94 15.48 4.46
C LYS A 17 -4.29 14.83 3.24
N SER A 18 -2.96 14.89 3.17
CA SER A 18 -2.16 14.14 2.20
C SER A 18 -0.79 13.84 2.78
N ARG A 19 -0.25 12.65 2.54
CA ARG A 19 1.08 12.21 2.98
C ARG A 19 1.88 11.71 1.79
N VAL A 20 3.15 12.10 1.72
CA VAL A 20 4.09 11.54 0.75
C VAL A 20 5.25 10.93 1.52
N LEU A 21 5.52 9.65 1.29
CA LEU A 21 6.57 8.91 1.97
C LEU A 21 7.38 8.08 0.99
N THR A 22 8.68 8.00 1.21
CA THR A 22 9.56 7.07 0.49
C THR A 22 9.92 5.96 1.46
N SER A 23 9.60 4.72 1.10
CA SER A 23 9.82 3.54 1.94
C SER A 23 10.79 2.57 1.29
N LYS A 24 11.44 1.78 2.14
CA LYS A 24 12.40 0.75 1.76
C LYS A 24 11.97 -0.56 2.40
N MET A 25 11.61 -1.54 1.58
CA MET A 25 11.19 -2.86 1.99
C MET A 25 12.29 -3.86 1.66
N ILE A 26 12.78 -4.57 2.67
CA ILE A 26 13.79 -5.61 2.50
C ILE A 26 13.08 -6.97 2.58
N VAL A 27 13.04 -7.68 1.46
CA VAL A 27 12.43 -9.01 1.37
C VAL A 27 13.53 -10.06 1.48
N HIS A 28 13.48 -10.84 2.55
CA HIS A 28 14.42 -11.92 2.83
C HIS A 28 13.89 -13.24 2.26
N GLY A 29 14.43 -13.66 1.12
CA GLY A 29 14.19 -14.99 0.57
C GLY A 29 15.12 -16.05 1.17
N ARG A 30 14.88 -17.32 0.84
CA ARG A 30 15.68 -18.47 1.34
C ARG A 30 17.17 -18.41 0.98
N ARG A 31 17.52 -17.78 -0.14
CA ARG A 31 18.89 -17.72 -0.67
C ARG A 31 19.40 -16.31 -0.94
N THR A 32 18.50 -15.35 -1.14
CA THR A 32 18.84 -13.98 -1.51
C THR A 32 17.89 -13.02 -0.79
N SER A 33 18.40 -11.85 -0.45
CA SER A 33 17.59 -10.73 0.00
C SER A 33 17.53 -9.71 -1.13
N ARG A 34 16.36 -9.08 -1.31
CA ARG A 34 16.21 -7.96 -2.23
C ARG A 34 15.64 -6.77 -1.50
N THR A 35 15.98 -5.58 -1.98
CA THR A 35 15.45 -4.35 -1.42
C THR A 35 14.65 -3.62 -2.47
N ILE A 36 13.41 -3.31 -2.11
CA ILE A 36 12.43 -2.61 -2.92
C ILE A 36 12.28 -1.21 -2.33
N GLU A 37 12.46 -0.19 -3.16
CA GLU A 37 12.23 1.20 -2.77
C GLU A 37 10.98 1.69 -3.49
N SER A 38 10.06 2.30 -2.75
CA SER A 38 8.83 2.85 -3.31
C SER A 38 8.52 4.23 -2.76
N ARG A 39 7.83 5.03 -3.55
CA ARG A 39 7.24 6.29 -3.11
C ARG A 39 5.73 6.12 -3.06
N ASN A 40 5.13 6.57 -1.96
CA ASN A 40 3.72 6.40 -1.68
C ASN A 40 3.12 7.77 -1.42
N TRP A 41 1.94 8.00 -1.97
CA TRP A 41 1.09 9.17 -1.77
C TRP A 41 -0.23 8.67 -1.21
N VAL A 42 -0.62 9.15 -0.05
CA VAL A 42 -1.82 8.70 0.66
C VAL A 42 -2.68 9.92 0.97
N VAL A 43 -3.98 9.83 0.70
CA VAL A 43 -4.97 10.87 0.96
C VAL A 43 -6.09 10.23 1.79
N GLY A 44 -6.11 10.54 3.09
CA GLY A 44 -6.99 9.88 4.05
C GLY A 44 -6.75 8.37 4.08
N ILE A 45 -7.83 7.59 4.08
CA ILE A 45 -7.81 6.11 4.10
C ILE A 45 -8.27 5.48 2.77
N ASP A 46 -8.91 6.28 1.90
CA ASP A 46 -9.58 5.80 0.70
C ASP A 46 -8.65 5.76 -0.53
N GLN A 47 -7.67 6.66 -0.59
CA GLN A 47 -6.88 6.87 -1.78
C GLN A 47 -5.39 6.72 -1.47
N ALA A 48 -4.75 5.78 -2.15
CA ALA A 48 -3.32 5.60 -2.09
C ALA A 48 -2.75 5.35 -3.48
N PHE A 49 -1.60 5.93 -3.75
CA PHE A 49 -0.83 5.70 -4.95
C PHE A 49 0.59 5.31 -4.57
N THR A 50 1.09 4.22 -5.15
CA THR A 50 2.43 3.71 -4.90
C THR A 50 3.17 3.59 -6.22
N GLU A 51 4.39 4.11 -6.28
CA GLU A 51 5.32 3.92 -7.38
C GLU A 51 6.56 3.21 -6.87
N TYR A 52 6.91 2.09 -7.51
CA TYR A 52 8.15 1.39 -7.25
C TYR A 52 9.30 2.04 -8.02
N LEU A 53 10.36 2.40 -7.30
CA LEU A 53 11.53 3.11 -7.82
C LEU A 53 12.70 2.17 -8.10
N SER A 54 12.85 1.11 -7.30
CA SER A 54 13.95 0.15 -7.36
C SER A 54 13.50 -1.19 -6.78
N PRO A 55 14.05 -2.35 -7.22
CA PRO A 55 15.06 -2.56 -8.27
C PRO A 55 14.59 -2.22 -9.69
N PRO A 56 15.48 -2.20 -10.72
CA PRO A 56 15.10 -1.96 -12.11
C PRO A 56 14.02 -2.91 -12.66
N ARG A 57 13.89 -4.11 -12.08
CA ARG A 57 12.87 -5.09 -12.47
C ARG A 57 11.46 -4.62 -12.08
N GLU A 58 11.32 -3.99 -10.92
CA GLU A 58 10.06 -3.48 -10.38
C GLU A 58 9.85 -1.99 -10.70
N ALA A 59 10.91 -1.27 -11.05
CA ALA A 59 10.90 0.16 -11.34
C ALA A 59 9.83 0.55 -12.37
N GLY A 60 9.05 1.59 -12.04
CA GLY A 60 7.95 2.08 -12.86
C GLY A 60 6.64 1.31 -12.71
N THR A 61 6.61 0.21 -11.95
CA THR A 61 5.36 -0.42 -11.52
C THR A 61 4.61 0.56 -10.63
N LYS A 62 3.31 0.72 -10.90
CA LYS A 62 2.45 1.64 -10.16
C LYS A 62 1.26 0.88 -9.59
N MET A 63 0.83 1.26 -8.41
CA MET A 63 -0.38 0.77 -7.80
C MET A 63 -1.26 1.94 -7.39
N LEU A 64 -2.56 1.77 -7.58
CA LEU A 64 -3.56 2.76 -7.25
C LEU A 64 -4.66 2.07 -6.46
N LYS A 65 -4.89 2.52 -5.24
CA LYS A 65 -6.08 2.22 -4.43
C LYS A 65 -7.04 3.40 -4.57
N LEU A 66 -8.26 3.12 -5.01
CA LEU A 66 -9.39 4.04 -4.89
C LEU A 66 -10.53 3.30 -4.20
N PHE A 67 -10.81 3.68 -2.96
CA PHE A 67 -11.83 3.07 -2.12
C PHE A 67 -11.61 1.55 -1.99
N ASP A 68 -12.53 0.77 -2.52
CA ASP A 68 -12.58 -0.70 -2.49
C ASP A 68 -11.85 -1.37 -3.66
N LYS A 69 -11.24 -0.57 -4.56
CA LYS A 69 -10.61 -1.07 -5.77
C LYS A 69 -9.11 -0.81 -5.76
N LEU A 70 -8.38 -1.83 -6.18
CA LEU A 70 -6.94 -1.80 -6.35
C LEU A 70 -6.58 -2.09 -7.80
N TRP A 71 -5.74 -1.25 -8.39
CA TRP A 71 -5.19 -1.45 -9.72
C TRP A 71 -3.67 -1.48 -9.66
N THR A 72 -3.08 -2.31 -10.51
CA THR A 72 -1.64 -2.40 -10.70
C THR A 72 -1.32 -2.19 -12.17
N TYR A 73 -0.39 -1.29 -12.45
CA TYR A 73 0.18 -1.05 -13.77
C TYR A 73 1.58 -1.65 -13.86
N SER A 74 1.82 -2.48 -14.88
CA SER A 74 3.12 -3.08 -15.16
C SER A 74 3.74 -2.45 -16.43
N PRO A 75 4.87 -1.73 -16.32
CA PRO A 75 5.50 -1.07 -17.46
C PRO A 75 6.09 -2.06 -18.47
N GLN A 76 6.47 -3.26 -18.03
CA GLN A 76 7.08 -4.28 -18.91
C GLN A 76 6.10 -4.84 -19.94
N THR A 77 4.81 -4.82 -19.60
CA THR A 77 3.74 -5.38 -20.45
C THR A 77 2.75 -4.33 -20.93
N ASP A 78 2.90 -3.08 -20.47
CA ASP A 78 1.97 -1.97 -20.68
C ASP A 78 0.52 -2.36 -20.35
N ARG A 79 0.33 -2.94 -19.17
CA ARG A 79 -0.98 -3.46 -18.73
C ARG A 79 -1.38 -2.88 -17.40
N VAL A 80 -2.67 -2.54 -17.31
CA VAL A 80 -3.37 -2.21 -16.07
C VAL A 80 -4.28 -3.38 -15.72
N ILE A 81 -4.14 -3.90 -14.50
CA ILE A 81 -4.91 -5.04 -14.00
C ILE A 81 -5.59 -4.60 -12.70
N GLN A 82 -6.88 -4.89 -12.56
CA GLN A 82 -7.58 -4.74 -11.29
C GLN A 82 -7.32 -5.98 -10.41
N ILE A 83 -6.81 -5.76 -9.20
CA ILE A 83 -6.62 -6.80 -8.20
C ILE A 83 -7.94 -6.96 -7.45
N SER A 84 -8.52 -8.17 -7.50
CA SER A 84 -9.82 -8.47 -6.89
C SER A 84 -9.95 -9.96 -6.53
N GLY A 85 -10.94 -10.27 -5.70
CA GLY A 85 -11.28 -11.64 -5.33
C GLY A 85 -10.09 -12.40 -4.71
N HIS A 86 -9.79 -13.57 -5.25
CA HIS A 86 -8.69 -14.41 -4.74
C HIS A 86 -7.30 -13.76 -4.89
N MET A 87 -7.14 -12.79 -5.79
CA MET A 87 -5.86 -12.10 -6.00
C MET A 87 -5.49 -11.21 -4.81
N LEU A 88 -6.47 -10.73 -4.04
CA LEU A 88 -6.20 -9.91 -2.85
C LEU A 88 -5.35 -10.65 -1.79
N ARG A 89 -5.44 -11.98 -1.75
CA ARG A 89 -4.65 -12.81 -0.82
C ARG A 89 -3.22 -13.08 -1.31
N GLN A 90 -2.86 -12.63 -2.51
CA GLN A 90 -1.53 -12.85 -3.06
C GLN A 90 -0.54 -11.85 -2.48
N SER A 91 0.72 -12.30 -2.39
CA SER A 91 1.85 -11.48 -1.96
C SER A 91 2.11 -10.31 -2.91
N VAL A 92 2.26 -9.13 -2.36
CA VAL A 92 2.74 -7.94 -3.06
C VAL A 92 4.20 -8.13 -3.38
N MET A 93 4.53 -8.12 -4.67
CA MET A 93 5.90 -8.27 -5.17
C MET A 93 6.63 -9.48 -4.59
N GLY A 94 5.95 -10.54 -4.14
CA GLY A 94 6.58 -11.71 -3.49
C GLY A 94 7.20 -11.39 -2.11
N SER A 95 6.61 -10.45 -1.38
CA SER A 95 6.85 -10.20 0.04
C SER A 95 5.88 -10.99 0.92
N ASP A 96 6.02 -10.86 2.24
CA ASP A 96 5.07 -11.42 3.20
C ASP A 96 3.80 -10.56 3.35
N MET A 97 3.75 -9.37 2.72
CA MET A 97 2.56 -8.53 2.68
C MET A 97 1.62 -8.97 1.55
N SER A 98 0.34 -9.07 1.84
CA SER A 98 -0.71 -9.33 0.85
C SER A 98 -1.30 -8.03 0.28
N TYR A 99 -1.97 -8.12 -0.87
CA TYR A 99 -2.73 -6.97 -1.40
C TYR A 99 -3.89 -6.58 -0.48
N ASN A 100 -4.44 -7.52 0.29
CA ASN A 100 -5.46 -7.22 1.30
C ASN A 100 -4.91 -6.31 2.39
N ASP A 101 -3.68 -6.54 2.84
CA ASP A 101 -3.04 -5.70 3.87
C ASP A 101 -2.83 -4.26 3.38
N MET A 102 -2.69 -4.05 2.06
CA MET A 102 -2.63 -2.71 1.47
C MET A 102 -4.01 -2.03 1.33
N MET A 103 -5.08 -2.83 1.33
CA MET A 103 -6.45 -2.32 1.30
C MET A 103 -6.94 -1.95 2.70
N GLU A 104 -6.49 -2.69 3.72
CA GLU A 104 -6.84 -2.49 5.12
C GLU A 104 -6.05 -1.36 5.78
N ASP A 105 -6.38 -0.12 5.40
CA ASP A 105 -6.09 1.06 6.23
C ASP A 105 -7.37 1.36 7.03
N ARG A 106 -7.62 0.56 8.09
CA ARG A 106 -8.80 0.75 8.94
C ARG A 106 -8.52 1.84 9.99
N PRO A 107 -9.45 2.78 10.22
CA PRO A 107 -9.34 3.70 11.34
C PRO A 107 -9.23 2.93 12.65
N LEU A 108 -8.57 3.52 13.65
CA LEU A 108 -8.42 2.88 14.96
C LEU A 108 -9.78 2.70 15.66
N GLU A 109 -10.81 3.44 15.26
CA GLU A 109 -12.20 3.28 15.71
C GLU A 109 -12.85 1.95 15.27
N GLU A 110 -12.33 1.31 14.21
CA GLU A 110 -12.90 0.10 13.61
C GLU A 110 -12.13 -1.20 13.96
N LEU A 111 -11.10 -1.09 14.81
CA LEU A 111 -10.33 -2.22 15.36
C LEU A 111 -10.89 -2.68 16.71
#